data_AF-A0A0M9EV09-F1
#
_entry.id   AF-A0A0M9EV09-F1
#
_cell.length_a   1.000
_cell.length_b   1.000
_cell.length_c   1.000
_cell.angle_alpha   90.00
_cell.angle_beta   90.00
_cell.angle_gamma   90.00
#
_symmetry.space_group_name_H-M   'P 1'
#
loop_
_entity.id
_entity.type
_entity.pdbx_description
1 polymer ?
#
loop_
_entity_poly.entity_id
_entity_poly.type
_entity_poly.pdbx_seq_one_letter_code
_entity_poly.pdbx_strand_id
1 'polypeptide(L)'
;MHRAIFVLCVPLVCFLLISTSLYLGRDHITRLSETYLPLYAPGSATTITEIISSPSSSISISPYTVYADDPPPYSTIDSYTTNIEQATSTITSSINSATPTKSAIPIANGSILSTERITPYIHAILDPLSKERKRLECPPLDIKRYKSLQSNKNTRESDHDEQLIDFYFALNLRNVVDLLPRLMGSIVEAIKYLGPERCALSIVEGNSPDGTADVLVALHPFLEELGIRYFYNNSAINPAKGPRIRKLAQLRNLALEPLFKKKVPASDETTVLFINDVAACPDDLLELVHQRRNLNADMTCAMDFTFAGPDPTFYDVWVARTLAGDTFFPFPENGSWEDSWDLFRGNKKARMAYDAHLPFQVFACWNGATAFTAAPILHGLRFRDPMKDECFQGEPQLFCKDLWHRGYRKIAVVPSVSLEYTDARGQDIKKLKGFTNEMVQHMDESKAHIDWQYDPPEKVKCMPSFDRQSWLPWDESLKERR
;
A
#
# COMPACT_ATOMS: atom_id res chain seq x y z
N MET A 1 -23.45 62.89 -33.22
CA MET A 1 -23.81 62.31 -31.90
C MET A 1 -23.19 60.95 -31.57
N HIS A 2 -22.53 60.22 -32.49
CA HIS A 2 -22.02 58.87 -32.19
C HIS A 2 -20.55 58.78 -31.74
N ARG A 3 -19.76 59.85 -31.83
CA ARG A 3 -18.35 59.85 -31.35
C ARG A 3 -18.18 60.18 -29.86
N ALA A 4 -19.12 60.93 -29.25
CA ALA A 4 -19.06 61.27 -27.82
C ALA A 4 -19.49 60.09 -26.90
N ILE A 5 -20.35 59.21 -27.40
CA ILE A 5 -20.82 58.02 -26.67
C ILE A 5 -19.69 56.98 -26.57
N PHE A 6 -18.85 56.86 -27.60
CA PHE A 6 -17.73 55.91 -27.61
C PHE A 6 -16.60 56.27 -26.63
N VAL A 7 -16.36 57.58 -26.41
CA VAL A 7 -15.27 58.05 -25.53
C VAL A 7 -15.63 57.88 -24.04
N LEU A 8 -16.91 57.83 -23.70
CA LEU A 8 -17.39 57.66 -22.32
C LEU A 8 -17.73 56.20 -21.97
N CYS A 9 -18.16 55.39 -22.94
CA CYS A 9 -18.52 54.00 -22.69
C CYS A 9 -17.31 53.06 -22.53
N VAL A 10 -16.21 53.28 -23.27
CA VAL A 10 -15.04 52.40 -23.22
C VAL A 10 -14.34 52.41 -21.85
N PRO A 11 -14.07 53.57 -21.20
CA PRO A 11 -13.48 53.59 -19.87
C PRO A 11 -14.41 52.98 -18.81
N LEU A 12 -15.73 53.16 -18.96
CA LEU A 12 -16.74 52.61 -18.05
C LEU A 12 -16.79 51.08 -18.13
N VAL A 13 -16.71 50.52 -19.35
CA VAL A 13 -16.65 49.08 -19.58
C VAL A 13 -15.32 48.50 -19.07
N CYS A 14 -14.19 49.17 -19.30
CA CYS A 14 -12.91 48.74 -18.74
C CYS A 14 -12.90 48.78 -17.20
N PHE A 15 -13.49 49.81 -16.58
CA PHE A 15 -13.59 49.93 -15.13
C PHE A 15 -14.53 48.87 -14.54
N LEU A 16 -15.66 48.56 -15.22
CA LEU A 16 -16.56 47.47 -14.85
C LEU A 16 -15.90 46.08 -14.99
N LEU A 17 -15.08 45.85 -16.02
CA LEU A 17 -14.34 44.60 -16.20
C LEU A 17 -13.22 44.42 -15.16
N ILE A 18 -12.52 45.49 -14.81
CA ILE A 18 -11.48 45.45 -13.77
C ILE A 18 -12.11 45.27 -12.38
N SER A 19 -13.19 46.00 -12.08
CA SER A 19 -13.90 45.87 -10.80
C SER A 19 -14.61 44.53 -10.65
N THR A 20 -15.19 43.96 -11.71
CA THR A 20 -15.70 42.58 -11.69
C THR A 20 -14.58 41.55 -11.56
N SER A 21 -13.39 41.76 -12.15
CA SER A 21 -12.24 40.86 -11.93
C SER A 21 -11.64 40.93 -10.51
N LEU A 22 -11.79 42.07 -9.83
CA LEU A 22 -11.34 42.28 -8.45
C LEU A 22 -12.40 41.85 -7.42
N TYR A 23 -13.69 41.94 -7.76
CA TYR A 23 -14.82 41.61 -6.88
C TYR A 23 -15.25 40.13 -7.00
N LEU A 24 -15.10 39.52 -8.18
CA LEU A 24 -15.28 38.08 -8.40
C LEU A 24 -13.98 37.32 -8.20
N GLY A 25 -13.33 37.57 -7.05
CA GLY A 25 -12.17 36.86 -6.48
C GLY A 25 -11.48 35.83 -7.38
N ARG A 26 -10.20 36.09 -7.64
CA ARG A 26 -9.21 35.25 -8.34
C ARG A 26 -9.21 33.78 -7.89
N ASP A 27 -10.19 33.02 -8.34
CA ASP A 27 -10.39 31.59 -8.05
C ASP A 27 -10.90 30.85 -9.29
N HIS A 28 -10.40 31.14 -10.50
CA HIS A 28 -10.72 30.32 -11.67
C HIS A 28 -9.65 30.20 -12.78
N ILE A 29 -8.41 30.61 -12.53
CA ILE A 29 -7.28 30.31 -13.44
C ILE A 29 -6.10 29.82 -12.59
N THR A 30 -6.20 28.57 -12.13
CA THR A 30 -5.13 27.71 -11.55
C THR A 30 -5.66 26.32 -11.14
N ARG A 31 -6.95 26.03 -11.36
CA ARG A 31 -7.58 24.73 -11.10
C ARG A 31 -7.30 23.69 -12.21
N LEU A 32 -6.04 23.26 -12.34
CA LEU A 32 -5.67 22.03 -13.07
C LEU A 32 -4.56 21.21 -12.37
N SER A 33 -4.35 21.37 -11.06
CA SER A 33 -3.43 20.48 -10.31
C SER A 33 -3.98 19.93 -8.99
N GLU A 34 -5.24 20.18 -8.66
CA GLU A 34 -5.90 19.59 -7.50
C GLU A 34 -7.01 18.63 -7.93
N THR A 35 -6.60 17.42 -8.34
CA THR A 35 -7.43 16.22 -8.23
C THR A 35 -6.53 15.08 -7.77
N TYR A 36 -6.25 15.08 -6.48
CA TYR A 36 -5.95 13.86 -5.73
C TYR A 36 -6.55 14.05 -4.35
N LEU A 37 -7.72 13.44 -4.13
CA LEU A 37 -8.24 12.90 -2.86
C LEU A 37 -9.75 12.52 -3.03
N PRO A 38 -10.28 11.65 -2.15
CA PRO A 38 -11.18 10.54 -2.48
C PRO A 38 -12.66 10.91 -2.32
N LEU A 39 -13.54 10.24 -3.06
CA LEU A 39 -14.99 10.40 -2.89
C LEU A 39 -15.54 9.39 -1.87
N TYR A 40 -15.75 9.93 -0.67
CA TYR A 40 -16.95 9.89 0.18
C TYR A 40 -17.52 8.54 0.67
N ALA A 41 -17.54 8.41 2.01
CA ALA A 41 -18.49 7.61 2.78
C ALA A 41 -19.75 8.46 3.11
N PRO A 42 -20.97 7.89 3.13
CA PRO A 42 -22.19 8.64 3.41
C PRO A 42 -22.45 8.78 4.92
N GLY A 43 -22.68 10.02 5.36
CA GLY A 43 -23.17 10.38 6.68
C GLY A 43 -24.68 10.64 6.69
N SER A 44 -25.27 10.20 7.79
CA SER A 44 -26.62 10.31 8.32
C SER A 44 -27.54 11.46 7.85
N ALA A 45 -28.80 11.05 7.75
CA ALA A 45 -30.00 11.84 7.56
C ALA A 45 -30.12 13.06 8.47
N THR A 46 -30.66 14.15 7.93
CA THR A 46 -31.40 15.15 8.70
C THR A 46 -32.62 15.58 7.89
N THR A 47 -33.78 15.30 8.48
CA THR A 47 -35.12 15.70 8.07
C THR A 47 -35.23 17.23 8.04
N ILE A 48 -35.85 17.80 6.99
CA ILE A 48 -36.85 18.89 7.09
C ILE A 48 -37.70 18.86 5.80
N THR A 49 -39.00 18.81 6.04
CA THR A 49 -40.13 18.87 5.11
C THR A 49 -40.34 20.30 4.61
N GLU A 50 -40.62 20.51 3.34
CA GLU A 50 -41.77 21.33 2.90
C GLU A 50 -42.07 21.19 1.39
N ILE A 51 -43.31 21.47 1.08
CA ILE A 51 -44.13 21.04 -0.05
C ILE A 51 -44.12 22.13 -1.14
N ILE A 52 -44.36 21.79 -2.41
CA ILE A 52 -45.34 22.42 -3.34
C ILE A 52 -45.01 22.14 -4.84
N SER A 53 -45.98 21.43 -5.46
CA SER A 53 -46.54 21.61 -6.82
C SER A 53 -45.72 21.29 -8.09
N SER A 54 -46.18 20.24 -8.79
CA SER A 54 -46.14 20.00 -10.24
C SER A 54 -46.85 21.13 -11.06
N PRO A 55 -46.84 21.19 -12.42
CA PRO A 55 -47.33 20.12 -13.30
C PRO A 55 -46.62 19.89 -14.66
N SER A 56 -46.68 18.62 -15.08
CA SER A 56 -46.87 18.06 -16.44
C SER A 56 -46.20 18.69 -17.68
N SER A 57 -45.43 17.86 -18.40
CA SER A 57 -45.73 17.56 -19.82
C SER A 57 -45.09 16.24 -20.25
N SER A 58 -45.90 15.43 -20.93
CA SER A 58 -45.65 14.08 -21.42
C SER A 58 -45.29 14.09 -22.91
N ILE A 59 -44.24 13.38 -23.32
CA ILE A 59 -44.10 12.82 -24.68
C ILE A 59 -43.51 11.41 -24.56
N SER A 60 -44.18 10.46 -25.21
CA SER A 60 -43.98 9.02 -25.19
C SER A 60 -43.32 8.52 -26.48
N ILE A 61 -42.36 7.59 -26.40
CA ILE A 61 -42.00 6.64 -27.48
C ILE A 61 -41.59 5.29 -26.83
N SER A 62 -42.10 4.19 -27.40
CA SER A 62 -42.10 2.79 -26.94
C SER A 62 -40.73 2.11 -26.71
N PRO A 63 -40.67 1.08 -25.83
CA PRO A 63 -39.54 0.16 -25.72
C PRO A 63 -39.73 -1.14 -26.53
N TYR A 64 -38.62 -1.67 -27.05
CA TYR A 64 -38.53 -3.01 -27.64
C TYR A 64 -38.32 -4.10 -26.58
N THR A 65 -38.97 -5.23 -26.80
CA THR A 65 -39.01 -6.46 -26.00
C THR A 65 -37.80 -7.37 -26.27
N VAL A 66 -37.24 -8.00 -25.24
CA VAL A 66 -36.51 -9.29 -25.35
C VAL A 66 -36.88 -10.16 -24.14
N TYR A 67 -37.20 -11.42 -24.45
CA TYR A 67 -37.77 -12.46 -23.59
C TYR A 67 -36.83 -12.98 -22.49
N ALA A 68 -37.42 -13.39 -21.37
CA ALA A 68 -36.81 -14.19 -20.30
C ALA A 68 -37.48 -15.57 -20.28
N ASP A 69 -36.68 -16.64 -20.17
CA ASP A 69 -37.14 -18.01 -19.91
C ASP A 69 -36.73 -18.43 -18.48
N ASP A 70 -37.72 -18.88 -17.71
CA ASP A 70 -37.58 -19.46 -16.37
C ASP A 70 -37.25 -20.97 -16.42
N PRO A 71 -36.48 -21.52 -15.45
CA PRO A 71 -36.45 -22.96 -15.17
C PRO A 71 -37.36 -23.38 -14.00
N PRO A 72 -37.79 -24.67 -13.95
CA PRO A 72 -38.96 -25.17 -13.19
C PRO A 72 -38.63 -25.71 -11.78
N PRO A 73 -39.64 -26.16 -10.99
CA PRO A 73 -39.57 -26.19 -9.52
C PRO A 73 -39.13 -27.52 -8.89
N TYR A 74 -38.69 -27.40 -7.63
CA TYR A 74 -38.33 -28.46 -6.68
C TYR A 74 -39.50 -29.41 -6.33
N SER A 75 -39.22 -30.71 -6.25
CA SER A 75 -40.01 -31.69 -5.51
C SER A 75 -39.17 -32.37 -4.42
N THR A 76 -39.73 -32.39 -3.22
CA THR A 76 -39.34 -33.18 -2.03
C THR A 76 -39.44 -34.68 -2.27
N ILE A 77 -38.62 -35.50 -1.59
CA ILE A 77 -39.01 -36.71 -0.82
C ILE A 77 -37.76 -37.50 -0.31
N ASP A 78 -37.90 -37.94 0.94
CA ASP A 78 -37.34 -39.06 1.70
C ASP A 78 -35.89 -39.16 2.24
N SER A 79 -35.92 -39.21 3.57
CA SER A 79 -35.03 -39.81 4.56
C SER A 79 -34.63 -41.26 4.31
N TYR A 80 -33.35 -41.57 4.50
CA TYR A 80 -32.90 -42.90 4.94
C TYR A 80 -31.76 -42.76 5.97
N THR A 81 -32.07 -43.18 7.19
CA THR A 81 -31.14 -43.44 8.29
C THR A 81 -30.48 -44.80 8.07
N THR A 82 -29.15 -44.88 8.13
CA THR A 82 -28.46 -46.15 8.46
C THR A 82 -27.24 -45.89 9.33
N ASN A 83 -27.17 -46.66 10.41
CA ASN A 83 -26.14 -46.71 11.44
C ASN A 83 -24.81 -47.19 10.87
N ILE A 84 -23.69 -46.59 11.30
CA ILE A 84 -22.38 -47.27 11.36
C ILE A 84 -21.71 -46.97 12.70
N GLU A 85 -21.18 -48.04 13.26
CA GLU A 85 -20.69 -48.27 14.61
C GLU A 85 -19.42 -47.48 14.99
N GLN A 86 -19.26 -47.33 16.31
CA GLN A 86 -18.06 -46.88 17.00
C GLN A 86 -16.84 -47.76 16.70
N ALA A 87 -15.70 -47.13 16.41
CA ALA A 87 -14.39 -47.64 16.79
C ALA A 87 -13.54 -46.50 17.34
N THR A 88 -13.39 -46.53 18.66
CA THR A 88 -12.59 -45.65 19.51
C THR A 88 -11.10 -45.83 19.22
N SER A 89 -10.39 -44.75 18.91
CA SER A 89 -8.95 -44.68 19.16
C SER A 89 -8.59 -43.31 19.74
N THR A 90 -8.23 -43.36 21.02
CA THR A 90 -7.92 -42.22 21.88
C THR A 90 -6.49 -41.77 21.58
N ILE A 91 -6.32 -40.61 20.96
CA ILE A 91 -5.05 -39.86 21.01
C ILE A 91 -5.33 -38.56 21.73
N THR A 92 -5.03 -38.56 23.02
CA THR A 92 -5.13 -37.41 23.91
C THR A 92 -3.98 -36.44 23.59
N SER A 93 -4.19 -35.50 22.68
CA SER A 93 -3.35 -34.31 22.59
C SER A 93 -4.02 -33.20 23.40
N SER A 94 -3.47 -32.94 24.59
CA SER A 94 -3.82 -31.81 25.44
C SER A 94 -3.54 -30.49 24.72
N ILE A 95 -4.56 -29.96 24.04
CA ILE A 95 -4.59 -28.56 23.64
C ILE A 95 -4.93 -27.80 24.91
N ASN A 96 -3.92 -27.24 25.57
CA ASN A 96 -4.13 -26.22 26.58
C ASN A 96 -4.84 -25.04 25.89
N SER A 97 -6.13 -24.90 26.18
CA SER A 97 -6.89 -23.69 25.89
C SER A 97 -6.25 -22.54 26.68
N ALA A 98 -5.41 -21.77 26.02
CA ALA A 98 -4.90 -20.53 26.59
C ALA A 98 -6.07 -19.55 26.69
N THR A 99 -6.58 -19.36 27.90
CA THR A 99 -7.48 -18.25 28.25
C THR A 99 -6.81 -16.94 27.86
N PRO A 100 -7.48 -15.97 27.20
CA PRO A 100 -6.87 -14.70 26.88
C PRO A 100 -6.52 -14.01 28.20
N THR A 101 -5.23 -13.88 28.48
CA THR A 101 -4.77 -13.09 29.60
C THR A 101 -5.15 -11.65 29.25
N LYS A 102 -6.18 -11.09 29.88
CA LYS A 102 -6.44 -9.65 29.83
C LYS A 102 -5.16 -8.98 30.32
N SER A 103 -4.36 -8.44 29.41
CA SER A 103 -3.15 -7.70 29.77
C SER A 103 -3.57 -6.60 30.75
N ALA A 104 -2.85 -6.52 31.87
CA ALA A 104 -3.15 -5.57 32.94
C ALA A 104 -2.68 -4.15 32.59
N ILE A 105 -2.16 -3.93 31.37
CA ILE A 105 -1.69 -2.63 30.90
C ILE A 105 -2.90 -1.67 30.77
N PRO A 106 -2.93 -0.57 31.53
CA PRO A 106 -4.02 0.39 31.45
C PRO A 106 -3.94 1.21 30.14
N ILE A 107 -5.08 1.41 29.49
CA ILE A 107 -5.20 2.26 28.30
C ILE A 107 -5.61 3.67 28.74
N ALA A 108 -4.76 4.66 28.47
CA ALA A 108 -5.01 6.06 28.81
C ALA A 108 -5.85 6.77 27.72
N ASN A 109 -6.44 7.91 28.08
CA ASN A 109 -7.10 8.78 27.11
C ASN A 109 -6.09 9.35 26.12
N GLY A 110 -6.48 9.38 24.85
CA GLY A 110 -5.76 10.07 23.79
C GLY A 110 -6.09 11.55 23.73
N SER A 111 -5.41 12.24 22.83
CA SER A 111 -5.64 13.65 22.53
C SER A 111 -6.93 13.91 21.73
N ILE A 112 -7.39 12.92 20.96
CA ILE A 112 -8.56 12.95 20.07
C ILE A 112 -9.59 11.88 20.49
N LEU A 113 -9.14 10.66 20.78
CA LEU A 113 -9.98 9.52 21.15
C LEU A 113 -9.92 9.27 22.66
N SER A 114 -11.08 8.98 23.27
CA SER A 114 -11.13 8.53 24.67
C SER A 114 -10.66 7.08 24.81
N THR A 115 -10.34 6.67 26.03
CA THR A 115 -9.98 5.29 26.37
C THR A 115 -11.01 4.27 25.83
N GLU A 116 -12.30 4.56 25.97
CA GLU A 116 -13.39 3.67 25.51
C GLU A 116 -13.38 3.50 23.99
N ARG A 117 -12.90 4.51 23.24
CA ARG A 117 -12.79 4.46 21.78
C ARG A 117 -11.48 3.83 21.31
N ILE A 118 -10.39 3.98 22.07
CA ILE A 118 -9.08 3.40 21.77
C ILE A 118 -9.08 1.89 22.03
N THR A 119 -9.70 1.45 23.12
CA THR A 119 -9.66 0.06 23.60
C THR A 119 -10.05 -0.97 22.51
N PRO A 120 -11.14 -0.79 21.74
CA PRO A 120 -11.47 -1.69 20.63
C PRO A 120 -10.42 -1.80 19.53
N TYR A 121 -9.65 -0.73 19.27
CA TYR A 121 -8.54 -0.79 18.32
C TYR A 121 -7.40 -1.65 18.86
N ILE A 122 -7.04 -1.48 20.14
CA ILE A 122 -5.98 -2.28 20.78
C ILE A 122 -6.36 -3.77 20.78
N HIS A 123 -7.60 -4.09 21.17
CA HIS A 123 -8.09 -5.47 21.13
C HIS A 123 -8.05 -6.04 19.70
N ALA A 124 -8.54 -5.30 18.72
CA ALA A 124 -8.52 -5.76 17.33
C ALA A 124 -7.08 -5.98 16.83
N ILE A 125 -6.13 -5.10 17.14
CA ILE A 125 -4.73 -5.22 16.70
C ILE A 125 -4.04 -6.44 17.35
N LEU A 126 -4.26 -6.68 18.64
CA LEU A 126 -3.53 -7.71 19.39
C LEU A 126 -4.16 -9.11 19.28
N ASP A 127 -5.47 -9.17 19.04
CA ASP A 127 -6.26 -10.40 18.91
C ASP A 127 -6.85 -10.55 17.48
N PRO A 128 -6.37 -11.51 16.67
CA PRO A 128 -6.91 -11.75 15.33
C PRO A 128 -8.38 -12.21 15.35
N LEU A 129 -8.88 -12.74 16.47
CA LEU A 129 -10.26 -13.21 16.61
C LEU A 129 -11.23 -12.10 17.04
N SER A 130 -10.72 -10.94 17.50
CA SER A 130 -11.56 -9.83 17.92
C SER A 130 -12.42 -9.32 16.76
N LYS A 131 -13.71 -9.09 17.07
CA LYS A 131 -14.73 -8.53 16.17
C LYS A 131 -15.21 -7.15 16.60
N GLU A 132 -14.55 -6.52 17.56
CA GLU A 132 -14.94 -5.19 18.07
C GLU A 132 -14.77 -4.07 17.02
N ARG A 133 -13.90 -4.29 16.03
CA ARG A 133 -13.71 -3.41 14.87
C ARG A 133 -13.80 -4.20 13.59
N LYS A 134 -14.49 -3.64 12.59
CA LYS A 134 -14.47 -4.19 11.23
C LYS A 134 -13.08 -4.03 10.64
N ARG A 135 -12.65 -5.03 9.87
CA ARG A 135 -11.40 -5.07 9.13
C ARG A 135 -11.49 -6.08 8.00
N LEU A 136 -10.55 -6.04 7.05
CA LEU A 136 -10.41 -7.11 6.07
C LEU A 136 -10.17 -8.46 6.77
N GLU A 137 -11.01 -9.44 6.47
CA GLU A 137 -10.84 -10.80 6.96
C GLU A 137 -9.79 -11.52 6.11
N CYS A 138 -8.78 -12.06 6.77
CA CYS A 138 -7.68 -12.76 6.13
C CYS A 138 -7.78 -14.26 6.39
N PRO A 139 -7.38 -15.10 5.42
CA PRO A 139 -7.23 -16.53 5.64
C PRO A 139 -6.24 -16.84 6.77
N PRO A 140 -6.32 -18.05 7.36
CA PRO A 140 -5.29 -18.52 8.28
C PRO A 140 -3.91 -18.56 7.60
N LEU A 141 -2.89 -18.15 8.35
CA LEU A 141 -1.51 -18.09 7.88
C LEU A 141 -0.99 -19.46 7.40
N ASP A 142 -0.40 -19.51 6.21
CA ASP A 142 0.28 -20.72 5.73
C ASP A 142 1.66 -20.90 6.39
N ILE A 143 1.64 -21.47 7.59
CA ILE A 143 2.85 -21.70 8.38
C ILE A 143 3.88 -22.61 7.70
N LYS A 144 3.47 -23.46 6.75
CA LYS A 144 4.37 -24.40 6.07
C LYS A 144 5.16 -23.67 5.00
N ARG A 145 4.51 -22.82 4.22
CA ARG A 145 5.13 -22.02 3.15
C ARG A 145 6.29 -21.17 3.67
N TYR A 146 6.11 -20.50 4.80
CA TYR A 146 7.10 -19.54 5.32
C TYR A 146 8.06 -20.14 6.35
N LYS A 147 8.06 -21.46 6.54
CA LYS A 147 8.87 -22.14 7.58
C LYS A 147 10.35 -21.79 7.51
N SER A 148 10.88 -21.57 6.30
CA SER A 148 12.28 -21.16 6.10
C SER A 148 12.61 -19.80 6.74
N LEU A 149 11.64 -18.91 6.92
CA LEU A 149 11.82 -17.61 7.56
C LEU A 149 12.08 -17.72 9.07
N GLN A 150 11.65 -18.82 9.70
CA GLN A 150 11.91 -19.10 11.12
C GLN A 150 13.31 -19.67 11.38
N SER A 151 14.03 -20.10 10.32
CA SER A 151 15.40 -20.58 10.50
C SER A 151 16.32 -19.43 10.94
N ASN A 152 17.01 -19.64 12.05
CA ASN A 152 17.94 -18.67 12.61
C ASN A 152 19.29 -18.85 11.89
N LYS A 153 19.72 -17.85 11.12
CA LYS A 153 21.02 -17.93 10.40
C LYS A 153 22.21 -17.58 11.29
N ASN A 154 21.98 -16.99 12.45
CA ASN A 154 23.04 -16.56 13.35
C ASN A 154 23.36 -17.68 14.34
N THR A 155 24.43 -18.42 14.06
CA THR A 155 25.20 -19.12 15.08
C THR A 155 25.79 -18.06 16.00
N ARG A 156 25.28 -17.93 17.23
CA ARG A 156 25.95 -17.14 18.27
C ARG A 156 27.38 -17.66 18.40
N GLU A 157 28.38 -16.82 18.12
CA GLU A 157 29.78 -17.16 18.42
C GLU A 157 30.05 -16.99 19.92
N SER A 158 29.29 -16.14 20.62
CA SER A 158 29.34 -15.96 22.07
C SER A 158 27.98 -15.60 22.69
N ASP A 159 27.79 -15.87 23.99
CA ASP A 159 26.60 -15.47 24.76
C ASP A 159 26.54 -13.96 25.05
N HIS A 160 27.57 -13.20 24.67
CA HIS A 160 27.68 -11.76 24.93
C HIS A 160 27.31 -10.87 23.73
N ASP A 161 27.10 -11.45 22.54
CA ASP A 161 26.75 -10.68 21.35
C ASP A 161 25.26 -10.36 21.31
N GLU A 162 24.95 -9.08 21.08
CA GLU A 162 23.56 -8.63 20.93
C GLU A 162 22.93 -9.30 19.71
N GLN A 163 21.79 -9.97 19.90
CA GLN A 163 21.15 -10.72 18.83
C GLN A 163 20.67 -9.79 17.71
N LEU A 164 21.27 -9.97 16.52
CA LEU A 164 20.90 -9.24 15.31
C LEU A 164 19.41 -9.44 14.98
N ILE A 165 18.75 -8.39 14.49
CA ILE A 165 17.43 -8.52 13.85
C ILE A 165 17.58 -9.14 12.45
N ASP A 166 16.61 -9.99 12.12
CA ASP A 166 16.43 -10.50 10.76
C ASP A 166 15.48 -9.62 9.93
N PHE A 167 14.57 -8.92 10.61
CA PHE A 167 13.46 -8.21 9.98
C PHE A 167 13.27 -6.82 10.59
N TYR A 168 13.15 -5.81 9.73
CA TYR A 168 12.89 -4.42 10.13
C TYR A 168 11.64 -3.91 9.42
N PHE A 169 10.56 -3.70 10.15
CA PHE A 169 9.31 -3.17 9.63
C PHE A 169 9.32 -1.63 9.72
N ALA A 170 8.95 -0.96 8.64
CA ALA A 170 8.96 0.49 8.54
C ALA A 170 7.66 1.01 7.92
N LEU A 171 7.07 2.05 8.52
CA LEU A 171 5.84 2.67 8.01
C LEU A 171 5.91 4.20 8.10
N ASN A 172 5.27 4.85 7.13
CA ASN A 172 4.85 6.24 7.23
C ASN A 172 3.33 6.30 7.18
N LEU A 173 2.68 6.82 8.22
CA LEU A 173 1.23 6.79 8.37
C LEU A 173 0.64 8.19 8.51
N ARG A 174 -0.57 8.38 7.99
CA ARG A 174 -1.38 9.58 8.20
C ARG A 174 -2.85 9.31 7.92
N ASN A 175 -3.74 9.64 8.86
CA ASN A 175 -5.20 9.51 8.73
C ASN A 175 -5.68 8.08 8.43
N VAL A 176 -5.22 7.09 9.18
CA VAL A 176 -5.45 5.66 8.90
C VAL A 176 -6.07 4.91 10.07
N VAL A 177 -6.71 5.62 11.01
CA VAL A 177 -7.19 5.01 12.27
C VAL A 177 -8.06 3.79 12.01
N ASP A 178 -8.94 3.84 11.00
CA ASP A 178 -9.86 2.76 10.65
C ASP A 178 -9.17 1.56 9.99
N LEU A 179 -7.99 1.77 9.38
CA LEU A 179 -7.19 0.71 8.77
C LEU A 179 -6.25 0.02 9.77
N LEU A 180 -5.90 0.68 10.88
CA LEU A 180 -4.99 0.13 11.89
C LEU A 180 -5.34 -1.29 12.35
N PRO A 181 -6.61 -1.67 12.61
CA PRO A 181 -6.97 -3.04 12.98
C PRO A 181 -6.50 -4.12 12.00
N ARG A 182 -6.50 -3.85 10.69
CA ARG A 182 -5.98 -4.78 9.70
C ARG A 182 -4.47 -4.65 9.57
N LEU A 183 -3.98 -3.43 9.32
CA LEU A 183 -2.58 -3.18 9.03
C LEU A 183 -1.66 -3.58 10.18
N MET A 184 -1.91 -3.03 11.37
CA MET A 184 -1.11 -3.33 12.56
C MET A 184 -1.37 -4.74 13.06
N GLY A 185 -2.60 -5.25 12.94
CA GLY A 185 -2.92 -6.65 13.24
C GLY A 185 -2.06 -7.61 12.42
N SER A 186 -1.98 -7.40 11.10
CA SER A 186 -1.13 -8.21 10.22
C SER A 186 0.35 -8.14 10.56
N ILE A 187 0.85 -6.96 10.89
CA ILE A 187 2.24 -6.76 11.28
C ILE A 187 2.55 -7.51 12.58
N VAL A 188 1.67 -7.40 13.59
CA VAL A 188 1.82 -8.12 14.85
C VAL A 188 1.76 -9.63 14.64
N GLU A 189 0.82 -10.13 13.84
CA GLU A 189 0.72 -11.56 13.49
C GLU A 189 1.98 -12.06 12.77
N ALA A 190 2.49 -11.30 11.79
CA ALA A 190 3.73 -11.64 11.08
C ALA A 190 4.95 -11.63 12.00
N ILE A 191 5.09 -10.62 12.87
CA ILE A 191 6.19 -10.52 13.84
C ILE A 191 6.13 -11.69 14.84
N LYS A 192 4.95 -12.03 15.36
CA LYS A 192 4.75 -13.20 16.23
C LYS A 192 5.19 -14.50 15.54
N TYR A 193 4.89 -14.66 14.25
CA TYR A 193 5.33 -15.82 13.48
C TYR A 193 6.85 -15.86 13.26
N LEU A 194 7.47 -14.71 12.96
CA LEU A 194 8.91 -14.60 12.66
C LEU A 194 9.80 -14.70 13.90
N GLY A 195 9.26 -14.39 15.08
CA GLY A 195 10.00 -14.23 16.33
C GLY A 195 10.15 -12.75 16.68
N PRO A 196 9.43 -12.22 17.69
CA PRO A 196 9.49 -10.81 18.08
C PRO A 196 10.91 -10.29 18.34
N GLU A 197 11.76 -11.11 18.96
CA GLU A 197 13.16 -10.79 19.27
C GLU A 197 14.03 -10.59 18.02
N ARG A 198 13.62 -11.15 16.88
CA ARG A 198 14.29 -11.03 15.57
C ARG A 198 13.76 -9.84 14.75
N CYS A 199 12.81 -9.10 15.29
CA CYS A 199 12.13 -8.02 14.61
C CYS A 199 12.38 -6.66 15.28
N ALA A 200 12.32 -5.62 14.46
CA ALA A 200 12.10 -4.25 14.92
C ALA A 200 10.99 -3.62 14.09
N LEU A 201 10.24 -2.69 14.69
CA LEU A 201 9.15 -1.97 14.05
C LEU A 201 9.36 -0.48 14.26
N SER A 202 9.35 0.29 13.18
CA SER A 202 9.52 1.74 13.19
C SER A 202 8.40 2.43 12.45
N ILE A 203 7.66 3.29 13.14
CA ILE A 203 6.53 4.03 12.59
C ILE A 203 6.79 5.52 12.74
N VAL A 204 6.72 6.22 11.61
CA VAL A 204 6.59 7.67 11.59
C VAL A 204 5.16 8.00 11.24
N GLU A 205 4.47 8.69 12.12
CA GLU A 205 3.11 9.15 11.92
C GLU A 205 3.08 10.68 12.04
N GLY A 206 2.15 11.35 11.38
CA GLY A 206 1.92 12.75 11.72
C GLY A 206 0.84 13.42 10.91
N ASN A 207 0.36 14.56 11.44
CA ASN A 207 -0.72 15.35 10.85
C ASN A 207 -2.05 14.58 10.71
N SER A 208 -2.36 13.71 11.68
CA SER A 208 -3.61 12.95 11.72
C SER A 208 -4.63 13.49 12.73
N PRO A 209 -5.79 14.01 12.30
CA PRO A 209 -6.84 14.49 13.18
C PRO A 209 -7.85 13.40 13.56
N ASP A 210 -7.63 12.15 13.14
CA ASP A 210 -8.58 11.05 13.25
C ASP A 210 -8.35 10.15 14.50
N GLY A 211 -7.26 10.39 15.23
CA GLY A 211 -6.86 9.56 16.37
C GLY A 211 -5.88 8.43 16.04
N THR A 212 -5.30 8.39 14.83
CA THR A 212 -4.23 7.44 14.48
C THR A 212 -3.10 7.46 15.51
N ALA A 213 -2.63 8.66 15.88
CA ALA A 213 -1.58 8.85 16.87
C ALA A 213 -1.94 8.28 18.25
N ASP A 214 -3.18 8.50 18.70
CA ASP A 214 -3.64 8.04 20.00
C ASP A 214 -3.62 6.51 20.11
N VAL A 215 -4.07 5.82 19.06
CA VAL A 215 -4.03 4.35 19.00
C VAL A 215 -2.59 3.83 19.00
N LEU A 216 -1.69 4.43 18.20
CA LEU A 216 -0.29 4.01 18.13
C LEU A 216 0.47 4.23 19.44
N VAL A 217 0.19 5.33 20.15
CA VAL A 217 0.76 5.60 21.48
C VAL A 217 0.23 4.60 22.51
N ALA A 218 -1.08 4.32 22.51
CA ALA A 218 -1.67 3.35 23.41
C ALA A 218 -1.21 1.90 23.14
N LEU A 219 -0.85 1.58 21.89
CA LEU A 219 -0.36 0.27 21.48
C LEU A 219 1.08 -0.01 21.94
N HIS A 220 1.90 1.04 22.12
CA HIS A 220 3.32 0.94 22.47
C HIS A 220 3.65 -0.07 23.60
N PRO A 221 3.07 0.05 24.81
CA PRO A 221 3.43 -0.84 25.92
C PRO A 221 3.09 -2.32 25.65
N PHE A 222 2.06 -2.59 24.82
CA PHE A 222 1.71 -3.96 24.43
C PHE A 222 2.72 -4.56 23.44
N LEU A 223 3.26 -3.73 22.52
CA LEU A 223 4.31 -4.19 21.60
C LEU A 223 5.60 -4.51 22.36
N GLU A 224 5.94 -3.71 23.38
CA GLU A 224 7.07 -3.98 24.27
C GLU A 224 6.85 -5.26 25.10
N GLU A 225 5.65 -5.48 25.64
CA GLU A 225 5.30 -6.73 26.35
C GLU A 225 5.44 -7.97 25.44
N LEU A 226 5.16 -7.82 24.14
CA LEU A 226 5.38 -8.86 23.13
C LEU A 226 6.87 -9.07 22.76
N GLY A 227 7.78 -8.27 23.31
CA GLY A 227 9.22 -8.32 23.01
C GLY A 227 9.61 -7.64 21.69
N ILE A 228 8.72 -6.81 21.12
CA ILE A 228 8.97 -6.11 19.85
C ILE A 228 9.77 -4.84 20.14
N ARG A 229 10.91 -4.69 19.48
CA ARG A 229 11.67 -3.42 19.48
C ARG A 229 10.91 -2.38 18.67
N TYR A 230 10.20 -1.47 19.35
CA TYR A 230 9.31 -0.50 18.72
C TYR A 230 9.85 0.93 18.78
N PHE A 231 9.87 1.61 17.62
CA PHE A 231 10.24 3.01 17.48
C PHE A 231 9.05 3.79 16.93
N TYR A 232 8.57 4.76 17.70
CA TYR A 232 7.50 5.65 17.27
C TYR A 232 8.00 7.10 17.16
N ASN A 233 7.65 7.77 16.07
CA ASN A 233 7.95 9.18 15.85
C ASN A 233 6.70 9.92 15.33
N ASN A 234 6.21 10.89 16.10
CA ASN A 234 5.19 11.81 15.63
C ASN A 234 5.84 13.03 14.96
N SER A 235 5.72 13.13 13.64
CA SER A 235 6.43 14.10 12.82
C SER A 235 5.54 15.27 12.39
N ALA A 236 6.06 16.50 12.54
CA ALA A 236 5.42 17.71 12.03
C ALA A 236 5.63 17.93 10.51
N ILE A 237 6.38 17.06 9.83
CA ILE A 237 6.65 17.20 8.39
C ILE A 237 5.35 16.96 7.62
N ASN A 238 4.83 18.01 6.99
CA ASN A 238 3.63 17.94 6.15
C ASN A 238 3.99 17.98 4.65
N PRO A 239 3.90 16.86 3.90
CA PRO A 239 4.27 16.80 2.49
C PRO A 239 3.30 17.57 1.57
N ALA A 240 2.11 17.95 2.03
CA ALA A 240 1.19 18.79 1.28
C ALA A 240 1.61 20.28 1.25
N LYS A 241 2.63 20.68 2.03
CA LYS A 241 3.14 22.05 2.07
C LYS A 241 4.57 22.10 1.53
N GLY A 242 4.87 22.89 0.50
CA GLY A 242 6.23 23.05 -0.02
C GLY A 242 6.71 21.86 -0.88
N PRO A 243 8.02 21.55 -0.93
CA PRO A 243 8.56 20.53 -1.84
C PRO A 243 8.16 19.11 -1.42
N ARG A 244 7.02 18.64 -1.94
CA ARG A 244 6.38 17.36 -1.58
C ARG A 244 7.35 16.17 -1.57
N ILE A 245 8.09 15.95 -2.65
CA ILE A 245 8.98 14.78 -2.79
C ILE A 245 10.11 14.81 -1.76
N ARG A 246 10.72 15.98 -1.52
CA ARG A 246 11.74 16.14 -0.47
C ARG A 246 11.20 15.78 0.91
N LYS A 247 9.96 16.17 1.21
CA LYS A 247 9.32 15.87 2.49
C LYS A 247 8.95 14.40 2.65
N LEU A 248 8.47 13.76 1.58
CA LEU A 248 8.22 12.31 1.58
C LEU A 248 9.54 11.54 1.78
N ALA A 249 10.61 11.93 1.10
CA ALA A 249 11.94 11.38 1.32
C ALA A 249 12.41 11.54 2.78
N GLN A 250 12.20 12.71 3.38
CA GLN A 250 12.51 12.93 4.80
C GLN A 250 11.71 11.98 5.72
N LEU A 251 10.41 11.81 5.50
CA LEU A 251 9.57 10.90 6.28
C LEU A 251 10.02 9.44 6.18
N ARG A 252 10.36 8.96 4.97
CA ARG A 252 10.89 7.59 4.78
C ARG A 252 12.23 7.40 5.47
N ASN A 253 13.10 8.40 5.38
CA ASN A 253 14.38 8.38 6.09
C ASN A 253 14.20 8.40 7.61
N LEU A 254 13.19 9.09 8.15
CA LEU A 254 12.88 9.05 9.59
C LEU A 254 12.45 7.63 10.02
N ALA A 255 11.66 6.92 9.22
CA ALA A 255 11.23 5.55 9.52
C ALA A 255 12.40 4.55 9.51
N LEU A 256 13.42 4.81 8.69
CA LEU A 256 14.65 4.01 8.63
C LEU A 256 15.76 4.51 9.57
N GLU A 257 15.54 5.62 10.28
CA GLU A 257 16.55 6.22 11.14
C GLU A 257 17.09 5.27 12.22
N PRO A 258 16.25 4.51 12.94
CA PRO A 258 16.74 3.53 13.90
C PRO A 258 17.72 2.52 13.30
N LEU A 259 17.48 2.07 12.06
CA LEU A 259 18.35 1.14 11.36
C LEU A 259 19.72 1.75 11.08
N PHE A 260 19.78 2.89 10.40
CA PHE A 260 21.07 3.46 9.99
C PHE A 260 21.81 4.24 11.08
N LYS A 261 21.12 4.64 12.16
CA LYS A 261 21.77 5.15 13.38
C LYS A 261 22.18 4.02 14.34
N LYS A 262 22.06 2.75 13.92
CA LYS A 262 22.43 1.56 14.70
C LYS A 262 21.76 1.53 16.09
N LYS A 263 20.50 1.97 16.17
CA LYS A 263 19.66 1.82 17.38
C LYS A 263 19.15 0.38 17.54
N VAL A 264 19.34 -0.45 16.51
CA VAL A 264 19.13 -1.89 16.53
C VAL A 264 20.32 -2.60 15.88
N PRO A 265 20.74 -3.76 16.40
CA PRO A 265 21.78 -4.58 15.79
C PRO A 265 21.23 -5.25 14.53
N ALA A 266 21.72 -4.84 13.35
CA ALA A 266 21.28 -5.35 12.05
C ALA A 266 22.49 -5.67 11.16
N SER A 267 22.32 -6.57 10.19
CA SER A 267 23.32 -6.86 9.16
C SER A 267 22.82 -6.50 7.76
N ASP A 268 23.68 -6.65 6.77
CA ASP A 268 23.35 -6.43 5.36
C ASP A 268 22.21 -7.36 4.88
N GLU A 269 22.09 -8.53 5.49
CA GLU A 269 21.10 -9.57 5.18
C GLU A 269 19.73 -9.30 5.80
N THR A 270 19.65 -8.43 6.83
CA THR A 270 18.39 -8.01 7.45
C THR A 270 17.42 -7.55 6.34
N THR A 271 16.20 -8.09 6.35
CA THR A 271 15.16 -7.69 5.40
C THR A 271 14.38 -6.52 5.99
N VAL A 272 14.42 -5.38 5.31
CA VAL A 272 13.54 -4.24 5.60
C VAL A 272 12.22 -4.47 4.88
N LEU A 273 11.10 -4.45 5.60
CA LEU A 273 9.75 -4.39 5.01
C LEU A 273 9.23 -2.97 5.18
N PHE A 274 9.09 -2.23 4.08
CA PHE A 274 8.46 -0.92 4.11
C PHE A 274 7.03 -1.05 3.59
N ILE A 275 6.06 -0.73 4.44
CA ILE A 275 4.64 -0.97 4.20
C ILE A 275 3.92 0.39 4.21
N ASN A 276 3.14 0.67 3.18
CA ASN A 276 2.27 1.85 3.15
C ASN A 276 1.01 1.58 4.01
N ASP A 277 0.05 2.49 3.96
CA ASP A 277 -1.27 2.39 4.57
C ASP A 277 -2.24 1.50 3.77
N VAL A 278 -1.93 0.21 3.72
CA VAL A 278 -2.67 -0.80 2.93
C VAL A 278 -3.38 -1.84 3.80
N ALA A 279 -4.51 -2.35 3.31
CA ALA A 279 -5.23 -3.49 3.85
C ALA A 279 -4.50 -4.80 3.50
N ALA A 280 -3.37 -5.05 4.16
CA ALA A 280 -2.55 -6.24 3.98
C ALA A 280 -2.96 -7.37 4.94
N CYS A 281 -2.90 -8.61 4.48
CA CYS A 281 -2.95 -9.81 5.30
C CYS A 281 -1.53 -10.24 5.76
N PRO A 282 -1.40 -11.08 6.82
CA PRO A 282 -0.09 -11.58 7.25
C PRO A 282 0.69 -12.28 6.12
N ASP A 283 0.02 -13.11 5.32
CA ASP A 283 0.60 -13.78 4.14
C ASP A 283 1.17 -12.79 3.11
N ASP A 284 0.52 -11.64 2.91
CA ASP A 284 1.02 -10.62 1.96
C ASP A 284 2.41 -10.12 2.37
N LEU A 285 2.62 -9.92 3.67
CA LEU A 285 3.90 -9.44 4.21
C LEU A 285 4.96 -10.53 4.20
N LEU A 286 4.60 -11.75 4.62
CA LEU A 286 5.54 -12.88 4.67
C LEU A 286 5.94 -13.35 3.27
N GLU A 287 5.05 -13.30 2.29
CA GLU A 287 5.35 -13.66 0.91
C GLU A 287 6.39 -12.73 0.28
N LEU A 288 6.32 -11.42 0.52
CA LEU A 288 7.34 -10.48 0.04
C LEU A 288 8.73 -10.81 0.60
N VAL A 289 8.80 -11.14 1.90
CA VAL A 289 10.05 -11.53 2.57
C VAL A 289 10.55 -12.87 2.05
N HIS A 290 9.64 -13.83 1.91
CA HIS A 290 9.92 -15.16 1.39
C HIS A 290 10.51 -15.08 -0.01
N GLN A 291 9.86 -14.39 -0.94
CA GLN A 291 10.34 -14.22 -2.31
C GLN A 291 11.67 -13.45 -2.35
N ARG A 292 11.84 -12.41 -1.52
CA ARG A 292 13.13 -11.69 -1.45
C ARG A 292 14.28 -12.62 -1.08
N ARG A 293 14.09 -13.47 -0.08
CA ARG A 293 15.11 -14.44 0.36
C ARG A 293 15.28 -15.59 -0.64
N ASN A 294 14.19 -16.16 -1.14
CA ASN A 294 14.20 -17.31 -2.04
C ASN A 294 14.84 -16.99 -3.41
N LEU A 295 14.51 -15.84 -3.97
CA LEU A 295 15.06 -15.37 -5.25
C LEU A 295 16.45 -14.77 -5.12
N ASN A 296 16.95 -14.60 -3.88
CA ASN A 296 18.13 -13.80 -3.57
C ASN A 296 18.04 -12.40 -4.21
N ALA A 297 16.89 -11.77 -4.05
CA ALA A 297 16.59 -10.44 -4.59
C ALA A 297 17.10 -9.35 -3.64
N ASP A 298 17.46 -8.22 -4.22
CA ASP A 298 17.79 -7.01 -3.47
C ASP A 298 16.52 -6.34 -2.95
N MET A 299 15.44 -6.41 -3.74
CA MET A 299 14.15 -5.82 -3.43
C MET A 299 13.01 -6.59 -4.10
N THR A 300 11.92 -6.81 -3.39
CA THR A 300 10.65 -7.31 -3.91
C THR A 300 9.53 -6.33 -3.60
N CYS A 301 8.56 -6.18 -4.50
CA CYS A 301 7.40 -5.31 -4.31
C CYS A 301 6.09 -6.08 -4.51
N ALA A 302 5.09 -5.76 -3.71
CA ALA A 302 3.71 -6.14 -3.98
C ALA A 302 3.18 -5.42 -5.22
N MET A 303 1.96 -5.73 -5.64
CA MET A 303 1.18 -4.88 -6.54
C MET A 303 0.06 -4.21 -5.77
N ASP A 304 -0.18 -2.93 -6.00
CA ASP A 304 -1.30 -2.20 -5.42
C ASP A 304 -2.30 -1.77 -6.49
N PHE A 305 -3.56 -1.78 -6.09
CA PHE A 305 -4.67 -1.48 -6.96
C PHE A 305 -5.56 -0.43 -6.33
N THR A 306 -6.32 0.25 -7.16
CA THR A 306 -7.42 1.13 -6.80
C THR A 306 -8.57 0.93 -7.80
N PHE A 307 -9.64 1.68 -7.65
CA PHE A 307 -10.78 1.67 -8.57
C PHE A 307 -10.94 3.07 -9.17
N ALA A 308 -10.12 3.40 -10.19
CA ALA A 308 -10.27 4.63 -10.96
C ALA A 308 -11.47 4.56 -11.95
N GLY A 309 -11.97 3.35 -12.18
CA GLY A 309 -13.19 3.03 -12.93
C GLY A 309 -13.88 1.80 -12.34
N PRO A 310 -14.69 1.07 -13.13
CA PRO A 310 -15.38 -0.13 -12.66
C PRO A 310 -14.41 -1.29 -12.36
N ASP A 311 -13.28 -1.35 -13.06
CA ASP A 311 -12.28 -2.41 -12.93
C ASP A 311 -11.07 -1.98 -12.10
N PRO A 312 -10.41 -2.91 -11.39
CA PRO A 312 -9.17 -2.61 -10.67
C PRO A 312 -8.07 -2.09 -11.57
N THR A 313 -7.52 -0.97 -11.12
CA THR A 313 -6.51 -0.18 -11.80
C THR A 313 -5.22 -0.27 -11.00
N PHE A 314 -4.09 -0.59 -11.63
CA PHE A 314 -2.79 -0.55 -10.95
C PHE A 314 -2.47 0.88 -10.51
N TYR A 315 -2.20 1.08 -9.21
CA TYR A 315 -2.17 2.42 -8.62
C TYR A 315 -0.81 3.12 -8.78
N ASP A 316 0.29 2.48 -8.37
CA ASP A 316 1.62 3.12 -8.29
C ASP A 316 2.38 3.18 -9.63
N VAL A 317 1.65 3.37 -10.72
CA VAL A 317 2.19 3.48 -12.09
C VAL A 317 3.17 4.64 -12.26
N TRP A 318 3.04 5.70 -11.45
CA TRP A 318 3.96 6.84 -11.51
C TRP A 318 5.39 6.44 -11.13
N VAL A 319 5.55 5.51 -10.19
CA VAL A 319 6.84 4.96 -9.73
C VAL A 319 7.29 3.77 -10.59
N ALA A 320 6.36 2.87 -10.91
CA ALA A 320 6.70 1.57 -11.47
C ALA A 320 7.31 1.67 -12.88
N ARG A 321 8.42 0.98 -13.11
CA ARG A 321 9.12 0.92 -14.41
C ARG A 321 9.54 -0.50 -14.71
N THR A 322 9.14 -1.01 -15.88
CA THR A 322 9.59 -2.31 -16.37
C THR A 322 11.08 -2.28 -16.71
N LEU A 323 11.68 -3.45 -16.99
CA LEU A 323 13.05 -3.51 -17.51
C LEU A 323 13.20 -2.92 -18.93
N ALA A 324 12.12 -2.63 -19.65
CA ALA A 324 12.18 -1.86 -20.88
C ALA A 324 12.25 -0.34 -20.61
N GLY A 325 12.20 0.07 -19.34
CA GLY A 325 12.19 1.47 -18.91
C GLY A 325 10.83 2.17 -19.00
N ASP A 326 9.78 1.53 -19.54
CA ASP A 326 8.42 2.09 -19.61
C ASP A 326 7.63 1.88 -18.31
N THR A 327 6.54 2.63 -18.14
CA THR A 327 5.53 2.42 -17.09
C THR A 327 4.87 1.03 -17.22
N PHE A 328 4.17 0.59 -16.16
CA PHE A 328 3.50 -0.72 -16.19
C PHE A 328 2.32 -0.76 -17.16
N PHE A 329 1.68 0.35 -17.47
CA PHE A 329 0.73 0.46 -18.58
C PHE A 329 0.97 1.78 -19.33
N PRO A 330 0.55 1.90 -20.59
CA PRO A 330 0.78 3.10 -21.39
C PRO A 330 -0.21 4.22 -21.05
N PHE A 331 0.23 5.46 -21.25
CA PHE A 331 -0.60 6.64 -21.12
C PHE A 331 -0.75 7.30 -22.49
N PRO A 332 -1.98 7.61 -22.94
CA PRO A 332 -2.20 8.41 -24.15
C PRO A 332 -1.65 9.83 -23.98
N GLU A 333 -1.56 10.58 -25.08
CA GLU A 333 -1.02 11.96 -25.09
C GLU A 333 -1.79 12.91 -24.17
N ASN A 334 -3.07 12.64 -23.94
CA ASN A 334 -3.92 13.42 -23.02
C ASN A 334 -3.72 13.06 -21.54
N GLY A 335 -2.88 12.08 -21.22
CA GLY A 335 -2.61 11.61 -19.85
C GLY A 335 -3.77 10.85 -19.19
N SER A 336 -4.77 10.38 -19.96
CA SER A 336 -5.90 9.61 -19.43
C SER A 336 -5.48 8.21 -18.97
N TRP A 337 -6.33 7.57 -18.16
CA TRP A 337 -6.11 6.22 -17.63
C TRP A 337 -6.88 5.15 -18.42
N GLU A 338 -7.31 5.46 -19.65
CA GLU A 338 -8.15 4.57 -20.47
C GLU A 338 -7.46 3.24 -20.84
N ASP A 339 -6.13 3.24 -20.86
CA ASP A 339 -5.29 2.09 -21.17
C ASP A 339 -4.76 1.36 -19.90
N SER A 340 -5.26 1.72 -18.72
CA SER A 340 -4.76 1.19 -17.44
C SER A 340 -4.97 -0.31 -17.23
N TRP A 341 -5.84 -0.94 -18.01
CA TRP A 341 -6.04 -2.39 -18.03
C TRP A 341 -4.92 -3.13 -18.77
N ASP A 342 -4.18 -2.47 -19.66
CA ASP A 342 -3.19 -3.13 -20.51
C ASP A 342 -1.80 -3.15 -19.88
N LEU A 343 -1.72 -3.89 -18.77
CA LEU A 343 -0.47 -4.07 -18.04
C LEU A 343 0.57 -4.78 -18.90
N PHE A 344 1.77 -4.23 -18.85
CA PHE A 344 3.01 -4.70 -19.47
C PHE A 344 2.96 -4.80 -21.00
N ARG A 345 2.13 -3.98 -21.68
CA ARG A 345 2.03 -3.93 -23.16
C ARG A 345 3.41 -3.93 -23.86
N GLY A 346 4.35 -3.15 -23.35
CA GLY A 346 5.73 -3.04 -23.89
C GLY A 346 6.72 -4.13 -23.43
N ASN A 347 6.30 -5.08 -22.59
CA ASN A 347 7.18 -6.09 -22.01
C ASN A 347 6.49 -7.46 -21.91
N LYS A 348 6.59 -8.24 -22.99
CA LYS A 348 5.98 -9.58 -23.09
C LYS A 348 6.44 -10.54 -21.99
N LYS A 349 7.72 -10.51 -21.58
CA LYS A 349 8.24 -11.38 -20.51
C LYS A 349 7.57 -11.07 -19.17
N ALA A 350 7.46 -9.78 -18.82
CA ALA A 350 6.75 -9.35 -17.62
C ALA A 350 5.26 -9.69 -17.69
N ARG A 351 4.61 -9.48 -18.85
CA ARG A 351 3.20 -9.86 -19.05
C ARG A 351 2.96 -11.35 -18.80
N MET A 352 3.76 -12.21 -19.41
CA MET A 352 3.64 -13.67 -19.25
C MET A 352 3.87 -14.11 -17.79
N ALA A 353 4.84 -13.51 -17.10
CA ALA A 353 5.09 -13.79 -15.69
C ALA A 353 3.93 -13.31 -14.80
N TYR A 354 3.42 -12.10 -15.04
CA TYR A 354 2.26 -11.55 -14.35
C TYR A 354 1.01 -12.44 -14.50
N ASP A 355 0.69 -12.84 -15.74
CA ASP A 355 -0.46 -13.70 -16.04
C ASP A 355 -0.32 -15.11 -15.41
N ALA A 356 0.91 -15.56 -15.15
CA ALA A 356 1.23 -16.81 -14.47
C ALA A 356 1.46 -16.66 -12.96
N HIS A 357 1.25 -15.45 -12.41
CA HIS A 357 1.55 -15.09 -11.02
C HIS A 357 3.01 -15.30 -10.58
N LEU A 358 3.95 -15.39 -11.52
CA LEU A 358 5.36 -15.57 -11.25
C LEU A 358 6.05 -14.24 -10.97
N PRO A 359 7.02 -14.19 -10.02
CA PRO A 359 7.85 -13.01 -9.84
C PRO A 359 8.62 -12.63 -11.12
N PHE A 360 8.81 -11.32 -11.34
CA PHE A 360 9.58 -10.84 -12.49
C PHE A 360 10.38 -9.58 -12.17
N GLN A 361 11.56 -9.45 -12.80
CA GLN A 361 12.45 -8.32 -12.60
C GLN A 361 11.92 -7.04 -13.25
N VAL A 362 12.14 -5.92 -12.58
CA VAL A 362 11.76 -4.56 -13.01
C VAL A 362 12.88 -3.57 -12.76
N PHE A 363 12.80 -2.39 -13.38
CA PHE A 363 13.72 -1.30 -13.07
C PHE A 363 13.35 -0.63 -11.74
N ALA A 364 12.07 -0.37 -11.52
CA ALA A 364 11.58 0.25 -10.30
C ALA A 364 10.17 -0.25 -9.92
N CYS A 365 9.94 -0.41 -8.62
CA CYS A 365 8.63 -0.61 -8.02
C CYS A 365 8.69 -0.15 -6.56
N TRP A 366 7.54 0.18 -5.98
CA TRP A 366 7.42 0.41 -4.53
C TRP A 366 6.04 -0.06 -4.09
N ASN A 367 5.03 0.47 -4.77
CA ASN A 367 3.64 0.05 -4.73
C ASN A 367 3.13 0.12 -3.27
N GLY A 368 2.25 -0.78 -2.86
CA GLY A 368 1.68 -0.78 -1.50
C GLY A 368 2.64 -1.25 -0.40
N ALA A 369 3.59 -2.12 -0.74
CA ALA A 369 4.57 -2.65 0.20
C ALA A 369 5.78 -3.25 -0.54
N THR A 370 6.95 -3.17 0.09
CA THR A 370 8.21 -3.73 -0.44
C THR A 370 9.06 -4.35 0.64
N ALA A 371 9.81 -5.39 0.29
CA ALA A 371 10.85 -5.99 1.12
C ALA A 371 12.23 -5.86 0.44
N PHE A 372 13.23 -5.30 1.11
CA PHE A 372 14.58 -5.12 0.54
C PHE A 372 15.69 -5.41 1.55
N THR A 373 16.92 -5.65 1.06
CA THR A 373 18.12 -5.77 1.90
C THR A 373 18.39 -4.49 2.69
N ALA A 374 18.82 -4.59 3.94
CA ALA A 374 19.25 -3.44 4.73
C ALA A 374 20.58 -2.83 4.24
N ALA A 375 21.40 -3.59 3.50
CA ALA A 375 22.75 -3.20 3.10
C ALA A 375 22.85 -1.78 2.48
N PRO A 376 22.02 -1.39 1.49
CA PRO A 376 22.10 -0.05 0.91
C PRO A 376 21.92 1.05 1.96
N ILE A 377 21.00 0.85 2.91
CA ILE A 377 20.71 1.81 3.98
C ILE A 377 21.85 1.85 5.01
N LEU A 378 22.38 0.70 5.41
CA LEU A 378 23.53 0.63 6.33
C LEU A 378 24.77 1.29 5.72
N HIS A 379 24.94 1.18 4.40
CA HIS A 379 26.02 1.80 3.62
C HIS A 379 25.66 3.18 3.04
N GLY A 380 24.76 3.90 3.71
CA GLY A 380 24.57 5.35 3.51
C GLY A 380 23.64 5.76 2.37
N LEU A 381 22.92 4.85 1.72
CA LEU A 381 21.85 5.21 0.77
C LEU A 381 20.64 5.76 1.55
N ARG A 382 20.05 6.85 1.06
CA ARG A 382 18.88 7.51 1.66
C ARG A 382 17.89 7.90 0.57
N PHE A 383 16.62 7.99 0.93
CA PHE A 383 15.63 8.63 0.07
C PHE A 383 16.00 10.10 -0.15
N ARG A 384 15.72 10.60 -1.35
CA ARG A 384 16.06 11.97 -1.77
C ARG A 384 15.02 12.52 -2.72
N ASP A 385 15.07 13.84 -2.92
CA ASP A 385 14.39 14.49 -4.03
C ASP A 385 15.19 14.39 -5.35
N PRO A 386 14.55 14.66 -6.50
CA PRO A 386 15.24 14.76 -7.77
C PRO A 386 16.34 15.83 -7.73
N MET A 387 17.49 15.54 -8.35
CA MET A 387 18.54 16.54 -8.54
C MET A 387 18.17 17.51 -9.68
N LYS A 388 18.91 18.62 -9.80
CA LYS A 388 18.61 19.71 -10.76
C LYS A 388 18.45 19.23 -12.21
N ASP A 389 19.32 18.32 -12.65
CA ASP A 389 19.38 17.81 -14.03
C ASP A 389 18.87 16.36 -14.12
N GLU A 390 17.95 15.99 -13.24
CA GLU A 390 17.33 14.68 -13.19
C GLU A 390 15.82 14.83 -13.38
N CYS A 391 15.20 13.84 -14.04
CA CYS A 391 13.75 13.81 -14.17
C CYS A 391 13.03 14.00 -12.82
N PHE A 392 12.00 14.87 -12.80
CA PHE A 392 11.13 15.00 -11.65
C PHE A 392 10.28 13.74 -11.45
N GLN A 393 10.58 12.99 -10.40
CA GLN A 393 9.98 11.68 -10.08
C GLN A 393 9.82 11.52 -8.57
N GLY A 394 9.01 10.55 -8.16
CA GLY A 394 8.83 10.18 -6.75
C GLY A 394 10.11 9.62 -6.13
N GLU A 395 10.28 9.84 -4.82
CA GLU A 395 11.42 9.33 -4.07
C GLU A 395 11.59 7.79 -4.12
N PRO A 396 10.56 6.95 -4.29
CA PRO A 396 10.77 5.49 -4.38
C PRO A 396 11.36 5.07 -5.73
N GLN A 397 11.02 5.77 -6.81
CA GLN A 397 11.63 5.52 -8.12
C GLN A 397 13.11 5.92 -8.09
N LEU A 398 13.43 7.07 -7.48
CA LEU A 398 14.80 7.50 -7.27
C LEU A 398 15.59 6.54 -6.38
N PHE A 399 14.94 5.99 -5.35
CA PHE A 399 15.54 4.95 -4.50
C PHE A 399 15.93 3.72 -5.32
N CYS A 400 15.03 3.20 -6.18
CA CYS A 400 15.33 2.07 -7.06
C CYS A 400 16.47 2.40 -8.03
N LYS A 401 16.46 3.61 -8.62
CA LYS A 401 17.55 4.07 -9.49
C LYS A 401 18.91 4.09 -8.75
N ASP A 402 18.92 4.57 -7.51
CA ASP A 402 20.13 4.60 -6.69
C ASP A 402 20.58 3.18 -6.28
N LEU A 403 19.66 2.24 -6.06
CA LEU A 403 19.96 0.82 -5.89
C LEU A 403 20.70 0.26 -7.12
N TRP A 404 20.15 0.46 -8.32
CA TRP A 404 20.77 0.03 -9.58
C TRP A 404 22.19 0.58 -9.74
N HIS A 405 22.37 1.88 -9.47
CA HIS A 405 23.66 2.54 -9.55
C HIS A 405 24.69 1.99 -8.56
N ARG A 406 24.24 1.62 -7.35
CA ARG A 406 25.09 1.00 -6.32
C ARG A 406 25.28 -0.52 -6.47
N GLY A 407 24.75 -1.12 -7.54
CA GLY A 407 24.94 -2.55 -7.83
C GLY A 407 23.86 -3.48 -7.25
N TYR A 408 22.84 -2.94 -6.60
CA TYR A 408 21.66 -3.68 -6.12
C TYR A 408 20.61 -3.73 -7.24
N ARG A 409 20.75 -4.68 -8.15
CA ARG A 409 20.06 -4.71 -9.46
C ARG A 409 18.91 -5.71 -9.52
N LYS A 410 18.72 -6.50 -8.46
CA LYS A 410 17.71 -7.57 -8.41
C LYS A 410 16.42 -7.07 -7.77
N ILE A 411 15.71 -6.21 -8.48
CA ILE A 411 14.41 -5.67 -8.08
C ILE A 411 13.31 -6.45 -8.79
N ALA A 412 12.37 -7.03 -8.06
CA ALA A 412 11.28 -7.84 -8.63
C ALA A 412 9.89 -7.45 -8.10
N VAL A 413 8.88 -7.64 -8.93
CA VAL A 413 7.48 -7.62 -8.50
C VAL A 413 7.07 -9.05 -8.13
N VAL A 414 6.23 -9.18 -7.10
CA VAL A 414 5.61 -10.43 -6.65
C VAL A 414 4.09 -10.34 -6.90
N PRO A 415 3.60 -10.82 -8.05
CA PRO A 415 2.21 -10.59 -8.47
C PRO A 415 1.15 -11.31 -7.62
N SER A 416 1.55 -12.34 -6.86
CA SER A 416 0.66 -13.02 -5.92
C SER A 416 0.22 -12.10 -4.77
N VAL A 417 0.96 -11.03 -4.48
CA VAL A 417 0.63 -10.07 -3.42
C VAL A 417 -0.07 -8.85 -4.01
N SER A 418 -1.39 -8.84 -3.93
CA SER A 418 -2.24 -7.71 -4.35
C SER A 418 -2.79 -6.93 -3.15
N LEU A 419 -2.58 -5.61 -3.13
CA LEU A 419 -2.90 -4.71 -2.02
C LEU A 419 -3.83 -3.57 -2.44
N GLU A 420 -4.50 -2.97 -1.46
CA GLU A 420 -5.42 -1.83 -1.61
C GLU A 420 -5.39 -1.00 -0.32
N TYR A 421 -5.80 0.27 -0.35
CA TYR A 421 -5.64 1.26 0.72
C TYR A 421 -6.81 1.35 1.74
N THR A 422 -7.83 0.49 1.62
CA THR A 422 -9.01 0.42 2.49
C THR A 422 -9.44 -1.03 2.68
N ASP A 423 -10.06 -1.37 3.81
CA ASP A 423 -10.55 -2.73 4.03
C ASP A 423 -11.63 -3.16 3.02
N ALA A 424 -12.53 -2.25 2.67
CA ALA A 424 -13.65 -2.55 1.77
C ALA A 424 -13.16 -2.85 0.35
N ARG A 425 -12.33 -1.98 -0.22
CA ARG A 425 -11.79 -2.20 -1.56
C ARG A 425 -10.68 -3.25 -1.57
N GLY A 426 -9.94 -3.40 -0.47
CA GLY A 426 -9.06 -4.55 -0.24
C GLY A 426 -9.82 -5.87 -0.36
N GLN A 427 -11.00 -5.98 0.25
CA GLN A 427 -11.86 -7.15 0.12
C GLN A 427 -12.30 -7.39 -1.33
N ASP A 428 -12.63 -6.33 -2.08
CA ASP A 428 -12.97 -6.42 -3.50
C ASP A 428 -11.77 -6.93 -4.33
N ILE A 429 -10.57 -6.40 -4.08
CA ILE A 429 -9.32 -6.85 -4.72
C ILE A 429 -9.02 -8.30 -4.41
N LYS A 430 -9.13 -8.73 -3.15
CA LYS A 430 -8.90 -10.14 -2.76
C LYS A 430 -9.93 -11.08 -3.40
N LYS A 431 -11.20 -10.65 -3.55
CA LYS A 431 -12.21 -11.44 -4.28
C LYS A 431 -11.89 -11.58 -5.77
N LEU A 432 -11.38 -10.53 -6.40
CA LEU A 432 -11.10 -10.56 -7.84
C LEU A 432 -9.77 -11.26 -8.16
N LYS A 433 -8.73 -10.98 -7.37
CA LYS A 433 -7.34 -11.40 -7.65
C LYS A 433 -6.86 -12.56 -6.78
N GLY A 434 -7.64 -12.98 -5.79
CA GLY A 434 -7.29 -14.03 -4.83
C GLY A 434 -6.54 -13.50 -3.61
N PHE A 435 -6.56 -14.28 -2.53
CA PHE A 435 -5.65 -14.09 -1.40
C PHE A 435 -4.28 -14.70 -1.72
N THR A 436 -3.22 -14.13 -1.14
CA THR A 436 -1.84 -14.56 -1.44
C THR A 436 -1.62 -16.05 -1.23
N ASN A 437 -2.16 -16.64 -0.15
CA ASN A 437 -2.07 -18.07 0.13
C ASN A 437 -2.78 -18.95 -0.93
N GLU A 438 -3.86 -18.48 -1.54
CA GLU A 438 -4.54 -19.16 -2.65
C GLU A 438 -3.70 -19.06 -3.93
N MET A 439 -3.20 -17.86 -4.22
CA MET A 439 -2.43 -17.60 -5.45
C MET A 439 -1.14 -18.39 -5.50
N VAL A 440 -0.43 -18.51 -4.38
CA VAL A 440 0.84 -19.25 -4.31
C VAL A 440 0.65 -20.77 -4.38
N GLN A 441 -0.52 -21.31 -4.02
CA GLN A 441 -0.81 -22.74 -4.18
C GLN A 441 -0.93 -23.16 -5.64
N HIS A 442 -1.35 -22.23 -6.51
CA HIS A 442 -1.46 -22.44 -7.95
C HIS A 442 -0.19 -22.02 -8.70
N MET A 443 0.80 -21.45 -8.02
CA MET A 443 2.06 -21.04 -8.61
C MET A 443 2.97 -22.25 -8.83
N ASP A 444 3.50 -22.39 -10.04
CA ASP A 444 4.56 -23.35 -10.33
C ASP A 444 5.91 -22.80 -9.82
N GLU A 445 6.26 -23.10 -8.57
CA GLU A 445 7.49 -22.62 -7.93
C GLU A 445 8.76 -23.00 -8.71
N SER A 446 8.74 -24.10 -9.47
CA SER A 446 9.89 -24.50 -10.30
C SER A 446 10.19 -23.49 -11.41
N LYS A 447 9.19 -22.67 -11.77
CA LYS A 447 9.28 -21.59 -12.77
C LYS A 447 9.40 -20.20 -12.16
N ALA A 448 9.41 -20.07 -10.83
CA ALA A 448 9.53 -18.78 -10.15
C ALA A 448 10.95 -18.19 -10.20
N HIS A 449 11.93 -18.92 -10.76
CA HIS A 449 13.28 -18.41 -10.94
C HIS A 449 13.32 -17.22 -11.92
N ILE A 450 14.11 -16.20 -11.57
CA ILE A 450 14.35 -15.03 -12.42
C ILE A 450 15.77 -15.11 -12.98
N ASP A 451 15.88 -15.17 -14.31
CA ASP A 451 17.14 -14.89 -15.01
C ASP A 451 17.46 -13.39 -14.91
N TRP A 452 18.21 -13.02 -13.88
CA TRP A 452 18.52 -11.62 -13.57
C TRP A 452 19.33 -10.94 -14.68
N GLN A 453 18.81 -9.83 -15.20
CA GLN A 453 19.53 -8.90 -16.06
C GLN A 453 20.28 -7.88 -15.21
N TYR A 454 21.60 -7.83 -15.36
CA TYR A 454 22.45 -6.93 -14.58
C TYR A 454 22.69 -5.60 -15.28
N ASP A 455 22.43 -5.48 -16.58
CA ASP A 455 22.51 -4.19 -17.26
C ASP A 455 21.16 -3.46 -17.13
N PRO A 456 21.16 -2.21 -16.63
CA PRO A 456 19.95 -1.39 -16.59
C PRO A 456 19.53 -1.02 -18.03
N PRO A 457 18.25 -0.68 -18.26
CA PRO A 457 17.82 -0.15 -19.54
C PRO A 457 18.59 1.13 -19.87
N GLU A 458 18.97 1.35 -21.13
CA GLU A 458 19.69 2.57 -21.54
C GLU A 458 18.92 3.85 -21.19
N LYS A 459 17.59 3.79 -21.33
CA LYS A 459 16.67 4.89 -21.03
C LYS A 459 15.50 4.41 -20.19
N VAL A 460 15.00 5.30 -19.36
CA VAL A 460 13.79 5.10 -18.55
C VAL A 460 12.84 6.25 -18.81
N LYS A 461 11.54 5.96 -18.75
CA LYS A 461 10.49 6.94 -18.99
C LYS A 461 10.41 7.93 -17.84
N CYS A 462 10.76 9.16 -18.15
CA CYS A 462 10.51 10.33 -17.35
C CYS A 462 9.06 10.75 -17.53
N MET A 463 8.35 10.92 -16.41
CA MET A 463 6.92 11.27 -16.41
C MET A 463 6.63 12.27 -15.29
N PRO A 464 7.03 13.56 -15.42
CA PRO A 464 6.71 14.57 -14.40
C PRO A 464 5.20 14.79 -14.22
N SER A 465 4.42 14.51 -15.26
CA SER A 465 2.96 14.43 -15.26
C SER A 465 2.52 13.42 -16.32
N PHE A 466 1.30 12.89 -16.25
CA PHE A 466 0.83 11.82 -17.16
C PHE A 466 0.78 12.24 -18.64
N ASP A 467 0.57 13.52 -18.92
CA ASP A 467 0.56 14.13 -20.24
C ASP A 467 1.97 14.51 -20.76
N ARG A 468 3.00 14.49 -19.90
CA ARG A 468 4.38 14.86 -20.27
C ARG A 468 5.32 13.70 -20.01
N GLN A 469 5.60 12.97 -21.08
CA GLN A 469 6.42 11.77 -21.04
C GLN A 469 7.63 11.91 -21.97
N SER A 470 8.81 11.54 -21.51
CA SER A 470 10.03 11.53 -22.33
C SER A 470 10.96 10.38 -21.94
N TRP A 471 11.76 9.91 -22.90
CA TRP A 471 12.77 8.87 -22.65
C TRP A 471 14.12 9.51 -22.36
N LEU A 472 14.60 9.35 -21.13
CA LEU A 472 15.85 9.94 -20.66
C LEU A 472 16.82 8.84 -20.21
N PRO A 473 18.14 9.08 -20.22
CA PRO A 473 19.11 8.12 -19.70
C PRO A 473 18.75 7.67 -18.28
N TRP A 474 18.86 6.37 -17.98
CA TRP A 474 18.45 5.87 -16.66
C TRP A 474 19.28 6.47 -15.50
N ASP A 475 20.52 6.85 -15.78
CA ASP A 475 21.56 7.32 -14.83
C ASP A 475 21.80 8.83 -14.87
N GLU A 476 20.82 9.63 -15.32
CA GLU A 476 20.85 11.09 -15.16
C GLU A 476 21.34 11.49 -13.76
N SER A 477 22.18 12.52 -13.66
CA SER A 477 22.81 13.00 -12.41
C SER A 477 23.74 12.03 -11.65
N LEU A 478 23.92 10.77 -12.10
CA LEU A 478 24.74 9.76 -11.43
C LEU A 478 26.08 9.45 -12.14
N LYS A 479 26.25 9.83 -13.40
CA LYS A 479 27.46 9.53 -14.20
C LYS A 479 28.78 10.02 -13.59
N GLU A 480 28.73 11.09 -12.81
CA GLU A 480 29.90 11.72 -12.17
C GLU A 480 30.19 11.22 -10.75
N ARG A 481 29.39 10.27 -10.22
CA ARG A 481 29.42 9.83 -8.80
C ARG A 481 29.91 8.38 -8.61
N ARG A 482 30.86 7.92 -9.44
CA ARG A 482 31.45 6.58 -9.32
C ARG A 482 32.26 6.40 -8.04
#